data_AF-A0ABD3EUK6-F1
#
_entry.id   AF-A0ABD3EUK6-F1
#
_cell.length_a   1.000
_cell.length_b   1.000
_cell.length_c   1.000
_cell.angle_alpha   90.00
_cell.angle_beta   90.00
_cell.angle_gamma   90.00
#
_symmetry.space_group_name_H-M   'P 1'
#
loop_
_entity.id
_entity.type
_entity.pdbx_description
1 polymer ?
#
loop_
_entity_poly.entity_id
_entity_poly.type
_entity_poly.pdbx_seq_one_letter_code
_entity_poly.pdbx_strand_id
1 'polypeptide(L)'
;MGVTKRALGPEVKSLQYFLNRTAVLNQYREFLRTTKPLASDVRLDVRRQIRAGFDACRFEEDERRVSLLLRQARDQMKMVSDLVDTAVAQQRSGDEHDWKKGEWNAADTTDTWMDAASEDKADNKDGKEDVKGRVGTGWPWKSSKGTEKLDLEGIKRR
;
A
#
# COMPACT_ATOMS: atom_id res chain seq x y z
N MET A 1 -46.02 -7.30 14.44
CA MET A 1 -44.71 -7.51 13.78
C MET A 1 -44.00 -6.16 13.74
N GLY A 2 -43.20 -5.83 14.76
CA GLY A 2 -42.59 -4.52 14.93
C GLY A 2 -41.44 -4.31 13.96
N VAL A 3 -41.58 -3.31 13.08
CA VAL A 3 -40.51 -2.89 12.17
C VAL A 3 -39.56 -2.00 12.98
N THR A 4 -38.40 -2.52 13.37
CA THR A 4 -37.34 -1.70 13.97
C THR A 4 -36.83 -0.72 12.93
N LYS A 5 -37.32 0.52 12.99
CA LYS A 5 -36.76 1.63 12.21
C LYS A 5 -35.32 1.82 12.66
N ARG A 6 -34.36 1.61 11.74
CA ARG A 6 -32.94 1.87 12.01
C ARG A 6 -32.79 3.34 12.41
N ALA A 7 -32.07 3.60 13.50
CA ALA A 7 -31.82 4.95 14.05
C ALA A 7 -30.94 5.83 13.15
N LEU A 8 -30.39 5.24 12.10
CA LEU A 8 -29.56 5.89 11.10
C LEU A 8 -30.37 5.89 9.81
N GLY A 9 -30.49 7.05 9.16
CA GLY A 9 -31.36 7.28 8.01
C GLY A 9 -31.17 6.30 6.83
N PRO A 10 -31.96 6.44 5.75
CA PRO A 10 -31.99 5.50 4.62
C PRO A 10 -30.64 5.30 3.90
N GLU A 11 -29.62 6.12 4.19
CA GLU A 11 -28.33 6.15 3.49
C GLU A 11 -27.16 5.49 4.22
N VAL A 12 -27.35 4.90 5.42
CA VAL A 12 -26.22 4.24 6.07
C VAL A 12 -25.96 2.88 5.46
N LYS A 13 -24.89 2.82 4.66
CA LYS A 13 -24.36 1.59 4.07
C LYS A 13 -24.00 0.60 5.17
N SER A 14 -24.19 -0.68 4.89
CA SER A 14 -23.90 -1.74 5.86
C SER A 14 -22.42 -1.78 6.22
N LEU A 15 -22.08 -2.37 7.36
CA LEU A 15 -20.68 -2.65 7.70
C LEU A 15 -20.00 -3.50 6.62
N GLN A 16 -20.73 -4.49 6.07
CA GLN A 16 -20.22 -5.38 5.04
C GLN A 16 -19.82 -4.62 3.76
N TYR A 17 -20.58 -3.58 3.39
CA TYR A 17 -20.21 -2.68 2.29
C TYR A 17 -18.81 -2.06 2.50
N PHE A 18 -18.53 -1.54 3.70
CA PHE A 18 -17.24 -0.93 4.01
C PHE A 18 -16.09 -1.95 4.04
N LEU A 19 -16.34 -3.13 4.62
CA LEU A 19 -15.37 -4.23 4.64
C LEU A 19 -15.05 -4.69 3.21
N ASN A 20 -16.08 -4.88 2.38
CA ASN A 20 -15.93 -5.25 0.98
C ASN A 20 -15.15 -4.17 0.21
N ARG A 21 -15.45 -2.89 0.41
CA ARG A 21 -14.73 -1.80 -0.26
C ARG A 21 -13.26 -1.75 0.12
N THR A 22 -12.95 -2.00 1.39
CA THR A 22 -11.57 -2.10 1.88
C THR A 22 -10.84 -3.29 1.25
N ALA A 23 -11.51 -4.45 1.16
CA ALA A 23 -10.96 -5.64 0.53
C ALA A 23 -10.67 -5.42 -0.96
N VAL A 24 -11.58 -4.77 -1.71
CA VAL A 24 -11.39 -4.42 -3.13
C VAL A 24 -10.13 -3.57 -3.30
N LEU A 25 -9.95 -2.53 -2.48
CA LEU A 25 -8.78 -1.66 -2.55
C LEU A 25 -7.48 -2.39 -2.24
N ASN A 26 -7.49 -3.29 -1.25
CA ASN A 26 -6.32 -4.07 -0.89
C ASN A 26 -5.93 -5.02 -2.03
N GLN A 27 -6.90 -5.70 -2.62
CA GLN A 27 -6.68 -6.60 -3.75
C GLN A 27 -6.19 -5.86 -5.00
N TYR A 28 -6.77 -4.70 -5.30
CA TYR A 28 -6.28 -3.85 -6.39
C TYR A 28 -4.81 -3.46 -6.17
N ARG A 29 -4.44 -3.03 -4.97
CA ARG A 29 -3.05 -2.70 -4.63
C ARG A 29 -2.12 -3.91 -4.75
N GLU A 30 -2.60 -5.11 -4.41
CA GLU A 30 -1.86 -6.35 -4.55
C GLU A 30 -1.53 -6.65 -6.02
N PHE A 31 -2.51 -6.52 -6.93
CA PHE A 31 -2.28 -6.67 -8.38
C PHE A 31 -1.23 -5.68 -8.92
N LEU A 32 -1.22 -4.45 -8.40
CA LEU A 32 -0.21 -3.46 -8.80
C LEU A 32 1.20 -3.80 -8.27
N ARG A 33 1.29 -4.49 -7.13
CA ARG A 33 2.56 -4.95 -6.57
C ARG A 33 3.09 -6.18 -7.30
N THR A 34 2.24 -7.15 -7.61
CA THR A 34 2.63 -8.37 -8.33
C THR A 34 3.17 -8.03 -9.72
N THR A 35 2.60 -7.04 -10.40
CA THR A 35 3.07 -6.58 -11.72
C THR A 35 4.35 -5.73 -11.69
N LYS A 36 4.88 -5.36 -10.51
CA LYS A 36 6.08 -4.51 -10.39
C LYS A 36 7.31 -5.05 -11.14
N PRO A 37 7.63 -6.36 -11.11
CA PRO A 37 8.85 -6.89 -11.72
C PRO A 37 8.86 -6.89 -13.25
N LEU A 38 7.70 -6.76 -13.91
CA LEU A 38 7.61 -6.70 -15.38
C LEU A 38 8.34 -5.49 -15.97
N ALA A 39 8.67 -5.54 -17.27
CA ALA A 39 9.21 -4.37 -17.99
C ALA A 39 8.20 -3.22 -18.03
N SER A 40 8.69 -1.99 -18.21
CA SER A 40 7.88 -0.77 -18.06
C SER A 40 6.69 -0.69 -19.00
N ASP A 41 6.90 -1.03 -20.27
CA ASP A 41 5.90 -1.11 -21.34
C ASP A 41 4.81 -2.14 -21.01
N VAL A 42 5.19 -3.40 -20.81
CA VAL A 42 4.26 -4.50 -20.50
C VAL A 42 3.51 -4.23 -19.20
N ARG A 43 4.22 -3.73 -18.17
CA ARG A 43 3.62 -3.40 -16.87
C ARG A 43 2.56 -2.32 -16.99
N LEU A 44 2.76 -1.30 -17.83
CA LEU A 44 1.77 -0.24 -18.04
C LEU A 44 0.50 -0.81 -18.66
N ASP A 45 0.63 -1.67 -19.67
CA ASP A 45 -0.51 -2.29 -20.34
C ASP A 45 -1.29 -3.23 -19.42
N VAL A 46 -0.60 -4.09 -18.68
CA VAL A 46 -1.22 -4.98 -17.69
C VAL A 46 -1.94 -4.17 -16.62
N ARG A 47 -1.35 -3.06 -16.13
CA ARG A 47 -2.00 -2.19 -15.15
C ARG A 47 -3.23 -1.46 -15.69
N ARG A 48 -3.23 -1.09 -16.98
CA ARG A 48 -4.43 -0.54 -17.65
C ARG A 48 -5.56 -1.57 -17.68
N GLN A 49 -5.25 -2.82 -18.03
CA GLN A 49 -6.23 -3.91 -18.04
C GLN A 49 -6.79 -4.21 -16.65
N ILE A 50 -5.92 -4.29 -15.62
CA ILE A 50 -6.35 -4.46 -14.23
C ILE A 50 -7.30 -3.32 -13.85
N ARG A 51 -6.93 -2.07 -14.13
CA ARG A 51 -7.79 -0.92 -13.82
C ARG A 51 -9.14 -1.01 -14.51
N ALA A 52 -9.17 -1.32 -15.81
CA ALA A 52 -10.41 -1.48 -16.56
C ALA A 52 -11.32 -2.57 -15.96
N GLY A 53 -10.75 -3.70 -15.52
CA GLY A 53 -11.51 -4.76 -14.86
C GLY A 53 -12.16 -4.33 -13.54
N PHE A 54 -11.43 -3.58 -12.70
CA PHE A 54 -11.98 -3.03 -11.46
C PHE A 54 -13.02 -1.91 -11.71
N ASP A 55 -12.81 -1.09 -12.74
CA ASP A 55 -13.74 -0.02 -13.09
C ASP A 55 -15.05 -0.55 -13.70
N ALA A 56 -15.02 -1.68 -14.42
CA ALA A 56 -16.21 -2.33 -14.96
C ALA A 56 -17.22 -2.73 -13.86
N CYS A 57 -16.73 -3.10 -12.67
CA CYS A 57 -17.56 -3.50 -11.52
C CYS A 57 -17.68 -2.38 -10.47
N ARG A 58 -17.35 -1.12 -10.80
CA ARG A 58 -17.28 0.00 -9.85
C ARG A 58 -18.61 0.30 -9.15
N PHE A 59 -19.72 0.13 -9.87
CA PHE A 59 -21.06 0.50 -9.42
C PHE A 59 -21.84 -0.69 -8.84
N GLU A 60 -21.19 -1.82 -8.57
CA GLU A 60 -21.84 -2.96 -7.94
C GLU A 60 -22.15 -2.66 -6.46
N GLU A 61 -23.44 -2.66 -6.12
CA GLU A 61 -23.93 -2.39 -4.77
C GLU A 61 -24.34 -3.67 -4.01
N ASP A 62 -24.55 -4.78 -4.72
CA ASP A 62 -24.87 -6.06 -4.09
C ASP A 62 -23.65 -6.65 -3.38
N GLU A 63 -23.72 -6.66 -2.05
CA GLU A 63 -22.67 -7.18 -1.17
C GLU A 63 -22.29 -8.63 -1.45
N ARG A 64 -23.27 -9.48 -1.81
CA ARG A 64 -23.03 -10.91 -2.08
C ARG A 64 -22.26 -11.07 -3.38
N ARG A 65 -22.65 -10.29 -4.39
CA ARG A 65 -21.96 -10.25 -5.69
C ARG A 65 -20.54 -9.73 -5.55
N VAL A 66 -20.33 -8.64 -4.82
CA VAL A 66 -18.97 -8.11 -4.55
C VAL A 66 -18.13 -9.15 -3.83
N SER A 67 -18.69 -9.88 -2.86
CA SER A 67 -17.96 -10.94 -2.15
C SER A 67 -17.56 -12.10 -3.07
N LEU A 68 -18.43 -12.48 -4.02
CA LEU A 68 -18.12 -13.49 -5.03
C LEU A 68 -17.01 -13.01 -5.98
N LEU A 69 -17.10 -11.77 -6.46
CA LEU A 69 -16.10 -11.15 -7.34
C LEU A 69 -14.74 -11.05 -6.65
N LEU A 70 -14.70 -10.68 -5.38
CA LEU A 70 -13.48 -10.66 -4.57
C LEU A 70 -12.82 -12.04 -4.51
N ARG A 71 -13.61 -13.11 -4.33
CA ARG A 71 -13.11 -14.48 -4.34
C ARG A 71 -12.53 -14.85 -5.71
N GLN A 72 -13.28 -14.61 -6.79
CA GLN A 72 -12.82 -14.88 -8.16
C GLN A 72 -11.53 -14.12 -8.49
N ALA A 73 -11.43 -12.86 -8.08
CA ALA A 73 -10.25 -12.05 -8.30
C ALA A 73 -9.04 -12.57 -7.50
N ARG A 74 -9.22 -13.29 -6.38
CA ARG A 74 -8.11 -13.92 -5.63
C ARG A 74 -7.57 -15.11 -6.40
N ASP A 75 -8.46 -15.91 -6.98
CA ASP A 75 -8.07 -17.02 -7.85
C ASP A 75 -7.33 -16.49 -9.09
N GLN A 76 -7.79 -15.37 -9.66
CA GLN A 76 -7.10 -14.68 -10.75
C GLN A 76 -5.74 -14.12 -10.35
N MET A 77 -5.57 -13.63 -9.12
CA MET A 77 -4.28 -13.14 -8.63
C MET A 77 -3.19 -14.21 -8.73
N LYS A 78 -3.52 -15.45 -8.38
CA LYS A 78 -2.57 -16.56 -8.47
C LYS A 78 -2.12 -16.77 -9.92
N MET A 79 -3.07 -16.83 -10.86
CA MET A 79 -2.76 -16.97 -12.28
C MET A 79 -1.93 -15.80 -12.82
N VAL A 80 -2.22 -14.56 -12.40
CA VAL A 80 -1.43 -13.38 -12.78
C VAL A 80 -0.02 -13.46 -12.19
N SER A 81 0.15 -13.93 -10.95
CA SER A 81 1.47 -14.15 -10.35
C SER A 81 2.29 -15.14 -11.16
N ASP A 82 1.73 -16.32 -11.45
CA ASP A 82 2.40 -17.37 -12.22
C ASP A 82 2.79 -16.87 -13.63
N LEU A 83 1.91 -16.07 -14.27
CA LEU A 83 2.19 -15.47 -15.57
C LEU A 83 3.28 -14.38 -15.50
N VAL A 84 3.30 -13.58 -14.43
CA VAL A 84 4.37 -12.61 -14.20
C VAL A 84 5.71 -13.32 -13.97
N ASP A 85 5.73 -14.39 -13.19
CA ASP A 85 6.95 -15.14 -12.88
C ASP A 85 7.55 -15.76 -14.16
N THR A 86 6.70 -16.34 -15.02
CA THR A 86 7.12 -16.85 -16.33
C THR A 86 7.59 -15.75 -17.28
N ALA A 87 6.88 -14.63 -17.36
CA ALA A 87 7.28 -13.49 -18.17
C ALA A 87 8.64 -12.91 -17.72
N VAL A 88 8.85 -12.77 -16.41
CA VAL A 88 10.12 -12.29 -15.83
C VAL A 88 11.26 -13.26 -16.11
N ALA A 89 11.00 -14.57 -16.04
CA ALA A 89 12.00 -15.58 -16.42
C ALA A 89 12.42 -15.44 -17.89
N GLN A 90 11.46 -15.19 -18.79
CA GLN A 90 11.73 -14.97 -20.22
C GLN A 90 12.47 -13.65 -20.49
N GLN A 91 12.19 -12.59 -19.73
CA GLN A 91 12.92 -11.32 -19.82
C GLN A 91 14.41 -11.52 -19.51
N ARG A 92 14.71 -12.28 -18.45
CA ARG A 92 16.09 -12.59 -18.06
C ARG A 92 16.85 -13.41 -19.10
N SER A 93 16.16 -14.32 -19.80
CA SER A 93 16.78 -15.10 -20.87
C SER A 93 16.99 -14.31 -22.17
N GLY A 94 16.21 -13.24 -22.39
CA GLY A 94 16.33 -12.37 -23.57
C GLY A 94 17.50 -11.39 -23.48
N ASP A 95 17.80 -10.89 -22.27
CA ASP A 95 18.93 -9.98 -22.03
C ASP A 95 20.30 -10.68 -22.14
N GLU A 96 20.35 -12.01 -22.11
CA GLU A 96 21.58 -12.79 -22.21
C GLU A 96 22.12 -12.90 -23.66
N HIS A 97 21.44 -12.34 -24.67
CA HIS A 97 21.84 -12.47 -26.07
C HIS A 97 22.60 -11.25 -26.65
N ASP A 98 22.89 -10.22 -25.83
CA ASP A 98 23.52 -8.96 -26.26
C ASP A 98 24.89 -8.69 -25.59
N TRP A 99 25.67 -9.72 -25.25
CA TRP A 99 27.07 -9.55 -24.80
C TRP A 99 28.10 -9.61 -25.93
N LYS A 100 27.66 -9.68 -27.20
CA LYS A 100 28.52 -9.82 -28.37
C LYS A 100 28.32 -8.71 -29.40
N LYS A 101 28.42 -7.44 -28.98
CA LYS A 101 28.63 -6.32 -29.92
C LYS A 101 29.46 -5.18 -29.31
N GLY A 102 30.77 -5.24 -29.58
CA GLY A 102 31.71 -4.10 -29.66
C GLY A 102 32.16 -3.49 -28.33
N GLU A 103 33.36 -3.78 -27.83
CA GLU A 103 34.64 -3.11 -28.16
C GLU A 103 34.62 -1.56 -28.08
N TRP A 104 35.31 -1.08 -27.03
CA TRP A 104 36.12 0.14 -26.91
C TRP A 104 35.59 1.46 -27.53
N ASN A 105 35.11 2.35 -26.65
CA ASN A 105 35.43 3.77 -26.73
C ASN A 105 35.73 4.29 -25.32
N ALA A 106 37.01 4.33 -25.00
CA ALA A 106 37.55 5.18 -23.95
C ALA A 106 37.69 6.59 -24.53
N ALA A 107 36.85 7.53 -24.11
CA ALA A 107 37.13 8.96 -24.14
C ALA A 107 36.14 9.73 -23.25
N ASP A 108 36.66 10.11 -22.09
CA ASP A 108 36.54 11.45 -21.49
C ASP A 108 35.15 12.01 -21.14
N THR A 109 34.78 11.85 -19.87
CA THR A 109 34.16 12.94 -19.09
C THR A 109 34.71 12.86 -17.66
N THR A 110 35.73 13.67 -17.41
CA THR A 110 36.08 14.15 -16.07
C THR A 110 34.92 15.00 -15.55
N ASP A 111 34.35 14.64 -14.40
CA ASP A 111 34.23 15.62 -13.32
C ASP A 111 33.92 14.91 -11.99
N THR A 112 34.98 14.82 -11.18
CA THR A 112 35.03 15.22 -9.77
C THR A 112 33.82 14.83 -8.92
N TRP A 113 34.00 13.93 -7.95
CA TRP A 113 33.45 14.00 -6.57
C TRP A 113 33.83 12.72 -5.80
N MET A 114 35.12 12.57 -5.49
CA MET A 114 35.57 11.83 -4.31
C MET A 114 36.81 12.54 -3.76
N ASP A 115 36.64 13.36 -2.73
CA ASP A 115 37.48 13.27 -1.55
C ASP A 115 36.89 14.07 -0.38
N ALA A 116 36.61 13.36 0.72
CA ALA A 116 36.82 13.80 2.11
C ALA A 116 36.16 12.77 3.04
N ALA A 117 36.97 11.80 3.48
CA ALA A 117 36.71 11.07 4.70
C ALA A 117 36.77 12.04 5.90
N SER A 118 35.80 11.96 6.80
CA SER A 118 35.96 12.41 8.17
C SER A 118 35.55 11.29 9.11
N GLU A 119 36.54 10.58 9.63
CA GLU A 119 36.42 9.88 10.90
C GLU A 119 36.27 10.92 12.01
N ASP A 120 35.20 10.86 12.80
CA ASP A 120 35.32 11.16 14.22
C ASP A 120 34.25 10.46 15.07
N LYS A 121 34.66 10.14 16.29
CA LYS A 121 34.19 9.08 17.19
C LYS A 121 32.77 9.19 17.77
N ALA A 122 32.33 8.00 18.23
CA ALA A 122 31.55 7.70 19.43
C ALA A 122 30.05 8.06 19.42
N ASP A 123 29.18 7.06 19.37
CA ASP A 123 28.74 6.41 20.60
C ASP A 123 27.99 5.11 20.32
N ASN A 124 28.36 4.07 21.06
CA ASN A 124 27.76 2.75 21.03
C ASN A 124 26.76 2.69 22.19
N LYS A 125 25.44 2.75 21.93
CA LYS A 125 24.43 1.98 22.69
C LYS A 125 23.00 2.12 22.20
N ASP A 126 22.31 1.00 22.38
CA ASP A 126 20.87 0.77 22.41
C ASP A 126 20.15 0.61 21.07
N GLY A 127 20.27 -0.62 20.56
CA GLY A 127 19.15 -1.27 19.93
C GLY A 127 17.92 -1.27 20.85
N LYS A 128 16.82 -0.73 20.32
CA LYS A 128 15.48 -1.23 20.61
C LYS A 128 14.72 -1.30 19.30
N GLU A 129 14.51 -2.54 18.89
CA GLU A 129 13.59 -2.96 17.86
C GLU A 129 12.27 -2.21 18.00
N ASP A 130 11.89 -1.47 16.97
CA ASP A 130 10.59 -0.83 16.89
C ASP A 130 9.56 -1.93 16.59
N VAL A 131 9.04 -2.52 17.67
CA VAL A 131 8.01 -3.56 17.61
C VAL A 131 6.76 -2.95 16.96
N LYS A 132 6.50 -3.41 15.74
CA LYS A 132 5.28 -3.27 14.95
C LYS A 132 4.03 -3.36 15.86
N GLY A 133 3.52 -2.21 16.31
CA GLY A 133 2.39 -2.17 17.26
C GLY A 133 2.16 -0.87 18.06
N ARG A 134 3.05 0.13 18.03
CA ARG A 134 2.74 1.45 18.65
C ARG A 134 1.90 2.32 17.73
N VAL A 135 0.58 2.19 17.86
CA VAL A 135 -0.35 3.22 17.42
C VAL A 135 -0.28 4.37 18.42
N GLY A 136 0.25 5.53 18.00
CA GLY A 136 -0.07 6.82 18.60
C GLY A 136 0.95 7.43 19.56
N THR A 137 2.03 8.01 19.02
CA THR A 137 2.77 9.11 19.70
C THR A 137 3.33 10.14 18.70
N GLY A 138 2.58 10.47 17.64
CA GLY A 138 3.13 11.34 16.57
C GLY A 138 2.13 12.12 15.71
N TRP A 139 0.88 12.29 16.14
CA TRP A 139 -0.08 13.21 15.51
C TRP A 139 -0.79 14.03 16.62
N PRO A 140 -1.17 15.30 16.35
CA PRO A 140 -0.78 16.43 17.16
C PRO A 140 -1.73 16.65 18.34
N TRP A 141 -1.37 16.17 19.54
CA TRP A 141 -2.07 16.51 20.78
C TRP A 141 -1.16 17.10 21.87
N LYS A 142 0.11 17.38 21.58
CA LYS A 142 0.93 18.15 22.52
C LYS A 142 0.69 19.65 22.32
N SER A 143 -0.50 20.13 22.68
CA SER A 143 -0.65 21.53 23.01
C SER A 143 0.07 21.76 24.35
N SER A 144 1.26 22.33 24.26
CA SER A 144 1.91 23.00 25.39
C SER A 144 1.04 24.18 25.83
N LYS A 145 0.10 23.93 26.74
CA LYS A 145 -0.60 24.94 27.54
C LYS A 145 -1.19 24.22 28.75
N GLY A 146 -0.58 24.45 29.91
CA GLY A 146 -1.00 23.85 31.17
C GLY A 146 -2.44 24.22 31.49
N THR A 147 -3.27 23.22 31.74
CA THR A 147 -4.58 23.42 32.36
C THR A 147 -4.35 23.65 33.83
N GLU A 148 -4.51 24.90 34.28
CA GLU A 148 -4.69 25.24 35.69
C GLU A 148 -5.82 24.37 36.26
N LYS A 149 -5.58 23.80 37.45
CA LYS A 149 -6.59 23.03 38.18
C LYS A 149 -7.71 23.97 38.57
N LEU A 150 -8.90 23.75 38.04
CA LEU A 150 -10.12 24.32 38.61
C LEU A 150 -10.52 23.44 39.79
N ASP A 151 -10.25 23.91 41.01
CA ASP A 151 -10.75 23.29 42.22
C ASP A 151 -12.27 23.49 42.29
N LEU A 152 -13.02 22.42 42.06
CA LEU A 152 -14.47 22.40 42.21
C LEU A 152 -14.81 22.15 43.69
N GLU A 153 -14.74 23.18 44.50
CA GLU A 153 -15.41 23.19 45.80
C GLU A 153 -16.92 23.31 45.61
N GLY A 154 -17.67 22.38 46.20
CA GLY A 154 -19.04 22.63 46.63
C GLY A 154 -20.16 21.97 45.82
N ILE A 155 -20.36 20.66 46.00
CA ILE A 155 -21.70 20.07 45.85
C ILE A 155 -22.29 19.93 47.27
N LYS A 156 -23.02 20.94 47.73
CA LYS A 156 -23.91 20.80 48.90
C LYS A 156 -25.14 20.01 48.46
N ARG A 157 -25.28 18.79 48.97
CA ARG A 157 -26.54 18.03 48.92
C ARG A 157 -27.55 18.75 49.82
N ARG A 158 -28.68 19.14 49.25
CA ARG A 158 -29.94 19.38 49.97
C ARG A 158 -30.96 18.40 49.44
#